data_AF-A0A2S4PVP1-F1
#
_entry.id   AF-A0A2S4PVP1-F1
#
_cell.length_a   1.000
_cell.length_b   1.000
_cell.length_c   1.000
_cell.angle_alpha   90.00
_cell.angle_beta   90.00
_cell.angle_gamma   90.00
#
_symmetry.space_group_name_H-M   'P 1'
#
loop_
_entity.id
_entity.type
_entity.pdbx_description
1 polymer ?
#
loop_
_entity_poly.entity_id
_entity_poly.type
_entity_poly.pdbx_seq_one_letter_code
_entity_poly.pdbx_strand_id
1 'polypeptide(L)'
;MYTGEYQILKKYYAGIPMSDNKEEFRMALKILFASETYHLTKLNELAKSEITSLRTAYSIPNMLQATDEVFRASSFALASVSKKWVKVFLISKIREEFKKNESAFDNNTLLNPLLDIDLIKTVATSLIIIYRERIQELNKEVINLKLKEHETESTVTLTPVISSAGSESNTPLASPKLPVILPPGSAL
;
A
#
# COMPACT_ATOMS: atom_id res chain seq x y z
N MET A 1 28.82 29.92 -21.22
CA MET A 1 28.25 28.59 -21.49
C MET A 1 28.47 27.78 -20.21
N TYR A 2 27.43 27.64 -19.38
CA TYR A 2 27.49 26.94 -18.09
C TYR A 2 27.23 25.46 -18.39
N THR A 3 28.25 24.61 -18.33
CA THR A 3 28.11 23.17 -18.60
C THR A 3 27.41 22.52 -17.42
N GLY A 4 26.13 22.18 -17.60
CA GLY A 4 25.25 21.54 -16.63
C GLY A 4 25.58 20.08 -16.34
N GLU A 5 26.82 19.80 -15.97
CA GLU A 5 27.22 18.49 -15.48
C GLU A 5 27.63 18.60 -14.01
N TYR A 6 26.87 17.88 -13.19
CA TYR A 6 27.20 17.51 -11.82
C TYR A 6 28.61 16.88 -11.83
N GLN A 7 29.66 17.67 -11.63
CA GLN A 7 30.97 17.14 -11.28
C GLN A 7 30.92 16.69 -9.82
N ILE A 8 30.29 15.53 -9.63
CA ILE A 8 30.72 14.43 -8.79
C ILE A 8 31.59 14.88 -7.60
N LEU A 9 30.92 15.35 -6.54
CA LEU A 9 31.40 15.13 -5.17
C LEU A 9 31.24 13.65 -4.76
N LYS A 10 31.19 12.70 -5.71
CA LYS A 10 31.06 11.25 -5.44
C LYS A 10 32.38 10.57 -5.10
N LYS A 11 33.52 11.26 -5.16
CA LYS A 11 34.82 10.68 -4.85
C LYS A 11 35.32 11.23 -3.52
N TYR A 12 35.17 10.45 -2.47
CA TYR A 12 35.78 10.60 -1.14
C TYR A 12 35.16 11.63 -0.20
N TYR A 13 33.98 11.33 0.33
CA TYR A 13 33.70 11.71 1.73
C TYR A 13 34.18 10.56 2.62
N ALA A 14 35.33 10.75 3.30
CA ALA A 14 35.82 9.90 4.39
C ALA A 14 36.18 8.42 4.09
N GLY A 15 36.63 8.07 2.88
CA GLY A 15 37.18 6.74 2.61
C GLY A 15 36.16 5.59 2.57
N ILE A 16 34.87 5.91 2.54
CA ILE A 16 33.79 4.93 2.34
C ILE A 16 33.56 4.81 0.83
N PRO A 17 33.79 3.65 0.19
CA PRO A 17 33.35 3.46 -1.18
C PRO A 17 31.81 3.58 -1.19
N MET A 18 31.28 4.58 -1.91
CA MET A 18 29.84 4.71 -2.18
C MET A 18 29.36 3.60 -3.13
N SER A 19 29.50 2.34 -2.73
CA SER A 19 28.72 1.24 -3.28
C SER A 19 27.40 1.07 -2.52
N ASP A 20 27.24 1.74 -1.38
CA ASP A 20 25.98 1.78 -0.64
C ASP A 20 25.10 2.92 -1.15
N ASN A 21 24.21 2.57 -2.09
CA ASN A 21 23.19 3.46 -2.65
C ASN A 21 22.43 4.23 -1.52
N LYS A 22 22.25 3.63 -0.33
CA LYS A 22 21.61 4.31 0.83
C LYS A 22 22.28 5.66 1.18
N GLU A 23 23.59 5.79 0.97
CA GLU A 23 24.32 7.03 1.23
C GLU A 23 24.00 8.15 0.25
N GLU A 24 23.67 7.85 -1.01
CA GLU A 24 23.32 8.88 -2.00
C GLU A 24 22.01 9.58 -1.59
N PHE A 25 20.98 8.82 -1.21
CA PHE A 25 19.72 9.39 -0.72
C PHE A 25 19.91 10.19 0.57
N ARG A 26 20.69 9.64 1.52
CA ARG A 26 21.00 10.33 2.78
C ARG A 26 21.76 11.63 2.53
N MET A 27 22.70 11.64 1.59
CA MET A 27 23.46 12.84 1.21
C MET A 27 22.54 13.89 0.60
N ALA A 28 21.67 13.51 -0.35
CA ALA A 28 20.71 14.42 -0.96
C ALA A 28 19.79 15.06 0.10
N LEU A 29 19.34 14.29 1.09
CA LEU A 29 18.61 14.83 2.25
C LEU A 29 19.46 15.83 3.03
N LYS A 30 20.69 15.48 3.43
CA LYS A 30 21.57 16.41 4.17
C LYS A 30 21.79 17.73 3.42
N ILE A 31 22.00 17.66 2.11
CA ILE A 31 22.14 18.84 1.24
C ILE A 31 20.84 19.65 1.24
N LEU A 32 19.68 19.00 1.13
CA LEU A 32 18.38 19.66 1.21
C LEU A 32 18.25 20.46 2.52
N PHE A 33 18.50 19.85 3.67
CA PHE A 33 18.37 20.53 4.96
C PHE A 33 19.40 21.65 5.14
N ALA A 34 20.67 21.39 4.83
CA ALA A 34 21.71 22.41 4.89
C ALA A 34 21.39 23.60 3.98
N SER A 35 20.91 23.35 2.77
CA SER A 35 20.55 24.42 1.82
C SER A 35 19.44 25.33 2.35
N GLU A 36 18.49 24.82 3.14
CA GLU A 36 17.50 25.67 3.80
C GLU A 36 18.13 26.47 4.94
N THR A 37 18.91 25.82 5.80
CA THR A 37 19.60 26.47 6.93
C THR A 37 20.51 27.61 6.48
N TYR A 38 21.16 27.49 5.32
CA TYR A 38 22.05 28.49 4.74
C TYR A 38 21.39 29.34 3.63
N HIS A 39 20.07 29.26 3.45
CA HIS A 39 19.31 30.03 2.45
C HIS A 39 19.80 29.90 0.99
N LEU A 40 20.26 28.70 0.60
CA LEU A 40 20.75 28.36 -0.74
C LEU A 40 19.63 27.80 -1.62
N THR A 41 18.71 28.65 -2.09
CA THR A 41 17.48 28.23 -2.79
C THR A 41 17.71 27.32 -3.99
N LYS A 42 18.65 27.65 -4.89
CA LYS A 42 18.93 26.81 -6.08
C LYS A 42 19.46 25.43 -5.70
N LEU A 43 20.24 25.34 -4.63
CA LEU A 43 20.75 24.06 -4.14
C LEU A 43 19.62 23.25 -3.49
N ASN A 44 18.67 23.91 -2.83
CA ASN A 44 17.48 23.27 -2.30
C ASN A 44 16.63 22.64 -3.40
N GLU A 45 16.39 23.36 -4.49
CA GLU A 45 15.68 22.84 -5.67
C GLU A 45 16.42 21.67 -6.33
N LEU A 46 17.74 21.79 -6.47
CA LEU A 46 18.57 20.72 -7.01
C LEU A 46 18.52 19.45 -6.14
N ALA A 47 18.56 19.61 -4.82
CA ALA A 47 18.45 18.49 -3.89
C ALA A 47 17.06 17.82 -3.94
N LYS A 48 15.97 18.61 -4.08
CA LYS A 48 14.61 18.07 -4.29
C LYS A 48 14.51 17.27 -5.59
N SER A 49 15.12 17.78 -6.66
CA SER A 49 15.19 17.08 -7.95
C SER A 49 15.92 15.75 -7.82
N GLU A 50 17.06 15.73 -7.11
CA GLU A 50 17.83 14.51 -6.88
C GLU A 50 17.06 13.50 -6.01
N ILE A 51 16.44 13.93 -4.92
CA ILE A 51 15.59 13.04 -4.10
C ILE A 51 14.46 12.44 -4.94
N THR A 52 13.91 13.20 -5.89
CA THR A 52 12.86 12.73 -6.79
C THR A 52 13.39 11.74 -7.83
N SER A 53 14.59 11.94 -8.37
CA SER A 53 15.21 10.99 -9.32
C SER A 53 15.53 9.65 -8.66
N LEU A 54 15.95 9.70 -7.39
CA LEU A 54 16.23 8.54 -6.54
C LEU A 54 14.98 7.76 -6.10
N ARG A 55 13.77 8.24 -6.43
CA ARG A 55 12.50 7.70 -5.94
C ARG A 55 12.28 6.21 -6.23
N THR A 56 12.76 5.71 -7.36
CA THR A 56 12.59 4.31 -7.78
C THR A 56 13.74 3.42 -7.35
N ALA A 57 14.89 4.01 -7.01
CA ALA A 57 16.11 3.29 -6.66
C ALA A 57 16.07 2.71 -5.24
N TYR A 58 15.23 3.25 -4.34
CA TYR A 58 15.18 2.84 -2.94
C TYR A 58 13.82 2.30 -2.52
N SER A 59 13.85 1.30 -1.64
CA SER A 59 12.67 0.80 -0.93
C SER A 59 12.20 1.84 0.09
N ILE A 60 10.89 1.86 0.37
CA ILE A 60 10.30 2.77 1.36
C ILE A 60 10.96 2.60 2.75
N PRO A 61 11.18 1.38 3.27
CA PRO A 61 11.88 1.22 4.56
C PRO A 61 13.24 1.91 4.59
N ASN A 62 14.04 1.79 3.52
CA ASN A 62 15.35 2.42 3.44
C ASN A 62 15.26 3.95 3.40
N MET A 63 14.30 4.50 2.65
CA MET A 63 14.05 5.95 2.60
C MET A 63 13.59 6.49 3.95
N LEU A 64 12.69 5.78 4.64
CA LEU A 64 12.19 6.17 5.95
C LEU A 64 13.33 6.18 6.98
N GLN A 65 14.16 5.14 7.02
CA GLN A 65 15.29 5.06 7.93
C GLN A 65 16.30 6.20 7.69
N ALA A 66 16.65 6.46 6.42
CA ALA A 66 17.55 7.57 6.10
C ALA A 66 16.95 8.94 6.49
N THR A 67 15.64 9.10 6.31
CA THR A 67 14.92 10.32 6.71
C THR A 67 14.93 10.50 8.23
N ASP A 68 14.66 9.43 8.98
CA ASP A 68 14.68 9.41 10.45
C ASP A 68 16.02 9.87 11.01
N GLU A 69 17.11 9.26 10.51
CA GLU A 69 18.48 9.60 10.91
C GLU A 69 18.79 11.09 10.68
N VAL A 70 18.34 11.64 9.55
CA VAL A 70 18.60 13.05 9.20
C VAL A 70 17.69 14.00 9.98
N PHE A 71 16.43 13.65 10.23
CA PHE A 71 15.49 14.50 10.98
C PHE A 71 15.95 14.71 12.43
N ARG A 72 16.58 13.68 13.00
CA ARG A 72 17.13 13.67 14.36
C ARG A 72 18.44 14.44 14.50
N ALA A 73 19.10 14.80 13.40
CA ALA A 73 20.32 15.60 13.46
C ALA A 73 19.99 17.02 13.96
N SER A 74 20.59 17.41 15.09
CA SER A 74 20.36 18.71 15.74
C SER A 74 20.70 19.90 14.84
N SER A 75 21.65 19.73 13.92
CA SER A 75 22.05 20.74 12.94
C SER A 75 20.93 21.20 12.01
N PHE A 76 19.83 20.45 11.90
CA PHE A 76 18.73 20.71 10.97
C PHE A 76 17.40 21.02 11.66
N ALA A 77 17.44 21.39 12.94
CA ALA A 77 16.24 21.72 13.71
C ALA A 77 15.40 22.85 13.05
N LEU A 78 16.07 23.85 12.45
CA LEU A 78 15.43 25.02 11.84
C LEU A 78 14.86 24.78 10.43
N ALA A 79 15.20 23.67 9.78
CA ALA A 79 14.86 23.40 8.38
C ALA A 79 13.43 22.83 8.22
N SER A 80 12.45 23.58 8.73
CA SER A 80 11.04 23.17 8.82
C SER A 80 10.37 22.97 7.46
N VAL A 81 10.73 23.78 6.45
CA VAL A 81 10.13 23.72 5.12
C VAL A 81 10.55 22.44 4.40
N SER A 82 11.83 22.08 4.49
CA SER A 82 12.37 20.84 3.93
C SER A 82 11.83 19.63 4.66
N LYS A 83 11.68 19.68 6.00
CA LYS A 83 11.05 18.59 6.77
C LYS A 83 9.63 18.34 6.28
N LYS A 84 8.85 19.41 6.10
CA LYS A 84 7.48 19.32 5.57
C LYS A 84 7.46 18.75 4.15
N TRP A 85 8.36 19.22 3.29
CA TRP A 85 8.44 18.74 1.90
C TRP A 85 8.79 17.24 1.84
N VAL A 86 9.78 16.78 2.61
CA VAL A 86 10.17 15.36 2.66
C VAL A 86 9.01 14.49 3.16
N LYS A 87 8.27 14.94 4.18
CA LYS A 87 7.05 14.24 4.65
C LYS A 87 6.03 14.07 3.53
N VAL A 88 5.75 15.11 2.76
CA VAL A 88 4.80 15.06 1.62
C VAL A 88 5.31 14.11 0.53
N PHE A 89 6.60 14.18 0.21
CA PHE A 89 7.24 13.27 -0.75
C PHE A 89 7.07 11.79 -0.34
N LEU A 90 7.35 11.47 0.93
CA LEU A 90 7.22 10.11 1.46
C LEU A 90 5.77 9.63 1.44
N ILE A 91 4.81 10.46 1.84
CA ILE A 91 3.37 10.14 1.77
C ILE A 91 2.96 9.78 0.33
N SER A 92 3.39 10.60 -0.64
CA SER A 92 3.11 10.35 -2.06
C SER A 92 3.70 9.02 -2.53
N LYS A 93 4.95 8.72 -2.16
CA LYS A 93 5.61 7.45 -2.50
C LYS A 93 4.92 6.25 -1.85
N ILE A 94 4.55 6.33 -0.57
CA ILE A 94 3.81 5.28 0.14
C ILE A 94 2.48 4.99 -0.56
N ARG A 95 1.73 6.03 -0.88
CA ARG A 95 0.44 5.91 -1.58
C ARG A 95 0.57 5.24 -2.94
N GLU A 96 1.62 5.58 -3.70
CA GLU A 96 1.87 4.94 -5.00
C GLU A 96 2.25 3.47 -4.87
N GLU A 97 3.15 3.13 -3.95
CA GLU A 97 3.54 1.73 -3.74
C GLU A 97 2.39 0.89 -3.19
N PHE A 98 1.55 1.46 -2.32
CA PHE A 98 0.36 0.78 -1.81
C PHE A 98 -0.59 0.38 -2.95
N LYS A 99 -0.80 1.28 -3.93
CA LYS A 99 -1.62 0.98 -5.11
C LYS A 99 -1.03 -0.14 -5.99
N LYS A 100 0.30 -0.27 -6.02
CA LYS A 100 0.97 -1.31 -6.81
C LYS A 100 0.99 -2.65 -6.09
N ASN A 101 1.26 -2.63 -4.79
CA ASN A 101 1.39 -3.81 -3.96
C ASN A 101 0.96 -3.49 -2.51
N GLU A 102 -0.32 -3.66 -2.24
CA GLU A 102 -0.91 -3.50 -0.90
C GLU A 102 -0.21 -4.39 0.14
N SER A 103 0.13 -5.64 -0.23
CA SER A 103 0.74 -6.61 0.68
C SER A 103 2.14 -6.21 1.18
N ALA A 104 2.80 -5.26 0.51
CA ALA A 104 4.08 -4.73 0.97
C ALA A 104 3.98 -3.99 2.32
N PHE A 105 2.75 -3.64 2.75
CA PHE A 105 2.48 -2.86 3.96
C PHE A 105 1.86 -3.69 5.10
N ASP A 106 1.59 -4.97 4.88
CA ASP A 106 0.95 -5.84 5.89
C ASP A 106 1.90 -6.17 7.06
N ASN A 107 3.20 -6.04 6.84
CA ASN A 107 4.20 -6.27 7.88
C ASN A 107 4.34 -5.06 8.80
N ASN A 108 4.21 -5.30 10.11
CA ASN A 108 4.37 -4.31 11.17
C ASN A 108 5.81 -3.75 11.33
N THR A 109 6.75 -4.19 10.50
CA THR A 109 8.17 -3.84 10.63
C THR A 109 8.54 -2.48 10.05
N LEU A 110 7.65 -1.83 9.29
CA LEU A 110 7.93 -0.56 8.60
C LEU A 110 8.27 0.58 9.57
N LEU A 111 7.62 0.62 10.75
CA LEU A 111 7.78 1.69 11.73
C LEU A 111 8.75 1.36 12.86
N ASN A 112 9.01 0.06 13.10
CA ASN A 112 9.89 -0.41 14.17
C ASN A 112 11.30 0.22 14.20
N PRO A 113 11.98 0.48 13.07
CA PRO A 113 13.33 1.04 13.10
C PRO A 113 13.36 2.57 13.29
N LEU A 114 12.20 3.24 13.31
CA LEU A 114 12.12 4.70 13.34
C LEU A 114 12.07 5.22 14.78
N LEU A 115 12.65 6.39 15.01
CA LEU A 115 12.75 7.04 16.32
C LEU A 115 12.22 8.48 16.32
N ASP A 116 12.12 9.14 15.16
CA ASP A 116 11.51 10.45 14.99
C ASP A 116 9.99 10.33 15.11
N ILE A 117 9.46 10.78 16.24
CA ILE A 117 8.04 10.67 16.60
C ILE A 117 7.14 11.33 15.55
N ASP A 118 7.56 12.47 15.00
CA ASP A 118 6.74 13.21 14.04
C ASP A 118 6.70 12.52 12.67
N LEU A 119 7.80 11.93 12.22
CA LEU A 119 7.86 11.08 11.04
C LEU A 119 6.98 9.84 11.22
N ILE A 120 7.11 9.15 12.36
CA ILE A 120 6.28 7.97 12.68
C ILE A 120 4.80 8.32 12.63
N LYS A 121 4.39 9.40 13.31
CA LYS A 121 3.00 9.88 13.27
C LYS A 121 2.55 10.17 11.85
N THR A 122 3.37 10.86 11.06
CA THR A 122 3.06 11.21 9.68
C THR A 122 2.81 9.95 8.83
N VAL A 123 3.70 8.97 8.90
CA VAL A 123 3.60 7.72 8.13
C VAL A 123 2.41 6.90 8.60
N ALA A 124 2.23 6.73 9.91
CA ALA A 124 1.12 5.97 10.48
C ALA A 124 -0.24 6.59 10.10
N THR A 125 -0.40 7.91 10.25
CA THR A 125 -1.62 8.61 9.84
C THR A 125 -1.87 8.44 8.35
N SER A 126 -0.84 8.54 7.50
CA SER A 126 -0.98 8.32 6.06
C SER A 126 -1.46 6.91 5.73
N LEU A 127 -0.91 5.88 6.38
CA LEU A 127 -1.33 4.50 6.16
C LEU A 127 -2.78 4.27 6.60
N ILE A 128 -3.17 4.79 7.76
CA ILE A 128 -4.57 4.71 8.24
C ILE A 128 -5.53 5.33 7.22
N ILE A 129 -5.18 6.48 6.66
CA ILE A 129 -6.01 7.14 5.62
C ILE A 129 -6.10 6.26 4.37
N ILE A 130 -4.98 5.72 3.90
CA ILE A 130 -4.93 4.87 2.71
C ILE A 130 -5.77 3.60 2.90
N TYR A 131 -5.63 2.89 4.02
CA TYR A 131 -6.43 1.70 4.31
C TYR A 131 -7.92 2.04 4.46
N ARG A 132 -8.26 3.16 5.09
CA ARG A 132 -9.65 3.60 5.21
C ARG A 132 -10.28 3.85 3.84
N GLU A 133 -9.56 4.54 2.95
CA GLU A 133 -10.00 4.77 1.57
C GLU A 133 -10.20 3.44 0.83
N ARG A 134 -9.26 2.49 0.97
CA ARG A 134 -9.34 1.17 0.33
C ARG A 134 -10.54 0.36 0.81
N ILE A 135 -10.79 0.34 2.13
CA ILE A 135 -11.97 -0.33 2.71
C ILE A 135 -13.28 0.29 2.17
N GLN A 136 -13.33 1.62 2.03
CA GLN A 136 -14.50 2.30 1.48
C GLN A 136 -14.73 1.96 0.01
N GLU A 137 -13.66 1.83 -0.80
CA GLU A 137 -13.74 1.38 -2.18
C GLU A 137 -14.27 -0.06 -2.27
N LEU A 138 -13.70 -0.99 -1.50
CA LEU A 138 -14.15 -2.39 -1.44
C LEU A 138 -15.62 -2.51 -1.03
N ASN A 139 -16.06 -1.72 -0.05
CA ASN A 139 -17.47 -1.72 0.37
C ASN A 139 -18.41 -1.27 -0.76
N LYS A 140 -18.01 -0.30 -1.58
CA LYS A 140 -18.79 0.12 -2.76
C LYS A 140 -18.84 -0.98 -3.82
N GLU A 141 -17.72 -1.66 -4.07
CA GLU A 141 -17.64 -2.78 -5.02
C GLU A 141 -18.58 -3.93 -4.60
N VAL A 142 -18.61 -4.29 -3.31
CA VAL A 142 -19.50 -5.34 -2.77
C VAL A 142 -20.98 -4.96 -2.92
N ILE A 143 -21.35 -3.70 -2.64
CA ILE A 143 -22.73 -3.23 -2.80
C ILE A 143 -23.15 -3.29 -4.28
N ASN A 144 -22.27 -2.89 -5.18
CA ASN A 144 -22.53 -2.92 -6.62
C ASN A 144 -22.69 -4.35 -7.16
N LEU A 145 -21.92 -5.31 -6.65
CA LEU A 145 -22.07 -6.73 -7.03
C LEU A 145 -23.42 -7.29 -6.58
N LYS A 146 -23.83 -7.03 -5.33
CA LYS A 146 -25.13 -7.47 -4.81
C LYS A 146 -26.32 -6.89 -5.59
N LEU A 147 -26.22 -5.65 -6.08
CA LEU A 147 -27.25 -5.03 -6.92
C LEU A 147 -27.36 -5.72 -8.29
N LYS A 148 -26.21 -6.05 -8.91
CA LYS A 148 -26.18 -6.74 -10.21
C LYS A 148 -26.73 -8.17 -10.14
N GLU A 149 -26.45 -8.91 -9.06
CA GLU A 149 -27.01 -10.25 -8.85
C GLU A 149 -28.55 -10.23 -8.81
N HIS A 150 -29.13 -9.26 -8.09
CA HIS A 150 -30.58 -9.10 -7.98
C HIS A 150 -31.28 -8.72 -9.31
N GLU A 151 -30.60 -8.00 -10.20
CA GLU A 151 -31.11 -7.68 -11.55
C GLU A 151 -31.08 -8.90 -12.48
N THR A 152 -30.05 -9.74 -12.39
CA THR A 152 -29.97 -10.98 -13.18
C THR A 152 -30.95 -12.05 -12.71
N GLU A 153 -31.25 -12.14 -11.41
CA GLU A 153 -32.22 -13.12 -10.88
C GLU A 153 -33.69 -12.74 -11.17
N SER A 154 -34.00 -11.46 -11.41
CA SER A 154 -35.35 -11.02 -11.77
C SER A 154 -35.73 -11.27 -13.24
N THR A 155 -34.81 -11.74 -14.09
CA THR A 155 -35.06 -11.99 -15.52
C THR A 155 -35.28 -13.47 -15.84
N VAL A 156 -35.83 -14.26 -14.91
CA VAL A 156 -36.41 -15.58 -15.21
C VAL A 156 -37.92 -15.44 -15.22
N THR A 157 -38.45 -14.83 -16.29
CA THR A 157 -39.88 -14.86 -16.59
C THR A 157 -40.24 -16.28 -17.02
N LEU A 158 -40.63 -17.13 -16.07
CA LEU A 158 -41.25 -18.42 -16.35
C LEU A 158 -42.56 -18.16 -17.09
N THR A 159 -42.59 -18.41 -18.40
CA THR A 159 -43.82 -18.51 -19.19
C THR A 159 -44.75 -19.53 -18.54
N PRO A 160 -46.01 -19.18 -18.20
CA PRO A 160 -46.94 -20.15 -17.65
C PRO A 160 -47.37 -21.10 -18.78
N VAL A 161 -46.98 -22.36 -18.69
CA VAL A 161 -47.57 -23.43 -19.50
C VAL A 161 -48.94 -23.71 -18.90
N ILE A 162 -49.96 -23.11 -19.49
CA ILE A 162 -51.35 -23.53 -19.29
C ILE A 162 -51.55 -24.74 -20.20
N SER A 163 -51.79 -25.92 -19.64
CA SER A 163 -52.49 -26.97 -20.38
C SER A 163 -53.49 -27.68 -19.47
N SER A 164 -54.66 -27.86 -20.07
CA SER A 164 -55.97 -28.13 -19.50
C SER A 164 -56.16 -29.58 -19.05
N ALA A 165 -57.13 -29.75 -18.15
CA ALA A 165 -57.54 -30.96 -17.45
C ALA A 165 -58.12 -32.10 -18.32
N GLY A 166 -58.00 -33.32 -17.78
CA GLY A 166 -58.79 -34.53 -18.08
C GLY A 166 -58.28 -35.69 -17.21
N SER A 167 -58.85 -35.91 -16.02
CA SER A 167 -59.98 -36.82 -15.69
C SER A 167 -59.57 -38.28 -15.40
N GLU A 168 -59.74 -38.65 -14.11
CA GLU A 168 -60.17 -39.92 -13.49
C GLU A 168 -59.48 -41.28 -13.81
N SER A 169 -58.93 -41.94 -12.78
CA SER A 169 -59.61 -43.03 -12.03
C SER A 169 -58.65 -44.04 -11.32
N ASN A 170 -58.97 -44.32 -10.05
CA ASN A 170 -58.90 -45.57 -9.27
C ASN A 170 -57.58 -46.37 -9.05
N THR A 171 -57.23 -46.45 -7.75
CA THR A 171 -56.38 -47.41 -6.99
C THR A 171 -56.82 -48.90 -7.15
N PRO A 172 -56.08 -49.96 -6.70
CA PRO A 172 -55.33 -50.04 -5.43
C PRO A 172 -54.06 -50.93 -5.32
N LEU A 173 -53.38 -50.75 -4.16
CA LEU A 173 -52.60 -51.72 -3.35
C LEU A 173 -51.43 -52.52 -3.96
N ALA A 174 -50.21 -52.22 -3.50
CA ALA A 174 -49.30 -53.21 -2.89
C ALA A 174 -48.05 -52.52 -2.30
N SER A 175 -47.95 -52.49 -0.97
CA SER A 175 -46.67 -52.50 -0.24
C SER A 175 -46.33 -53.98 -0.01
N PRO A 176 -45.04 -54.42 0.04
CA PRO A 176 -44.26 -54.17 1.27
C PRO A 176 -42.71 -54.20 1.12
N LYS A 177 -42.07 -53.87 2.26
CA LYS A 177 -40.72 -54.26 2.74
C LYS A 177 -39.55 -53.28 2.54
N LEU A 178 -39.24 -52.60 3.65
CA LEU A 178 -37.90 -52.27 4.14
C LEU A 178 -36.99 -53.51 4.19
N PRO A 179 -35.67 -53.27 4.20
CA PRO A 179 -34.86 -53.83 5.28
C PRO A 179 -34.01 -52.76 5.98
N VAL A 180 -34.10 -52.77 7.31
CA VAL A 180 -33.10 -52.27 8.25
C VAL A 180 -32.18 -53.44 8.57
N ILE A 181 -30.85 -53.33 8.36
CA ILE A 181 -29.82 -54.04 9.15
C ILE A 181 -28.57 -53.13 9.30
N LEU A 182 -28.11 -53.05 10.56
CA LEU A 182 -27.03 -52.27 11.16
C LEU A 182 -25.58 -52.65 10.74
N PRO A 183 -24.58 -51.82 11.09
CA PRO A 183 -23.15 -52.11 10.90
C PRO A 183 -22.61 -53.03 12.00
N PRO A 184 -21.46 -53.68 11.75
CA PRO A 184 -20.45 -53.77 12.82
C PRO A 184 -19.01 -53.65 12.30
N GLY A 185 -18.11 -53.22 13.18
CA GLY A 185 -16.72 -53.67 13.13
C GLY A 185 -15.65 -52.61 13.31
N SER A 186 -15.50 -52.14 14.55
CA SER A 186 -14.21 -51.72 15.07
C SER A 186 -13.21 -52.87 14.96
N ALA A 187 -12.01 -52.62 14.46
CA ALA A 187 -10.86 -53.48 14.68
C ALA A 187 -9.57 -52.65 14.60
N LEU A 188 -8.92 -52.58 15.77
CA LEU A 188 -7.48 -52.42 16.05
C LEU A 188 -6.77 -51.14 15.58
#